data_AF-A0A319DQC1-F1
#
_entry.id   AF-A0A319DQC1-F1
#
_cell.length_a   1.000
_cell.length_b   1.000
_cell.length_c   1.000
_cell.angle_alpha   90.00
_cell.angle_beta   90.00
_cell.angle_gamma   90.00
#
_symmetry.space_group_name_H-M   'P 1'
#
loop_
_entity.id
_entity.type
_entity.pdbx_description
1 polymer ?
#
loop_
_entity_poly.entity_id
_entity_poly.type
_entity_poly.pdbx_seq_one_letter_code
_entity_poly.pdbx_strand_id
1 'polypeptide(L)'
;MTDLSAGGKPDSEQYEQQQPEKYAPAGSICKVHNLDETKRDKNYSTSWTKTPPDNLVEPAENSESGQFALLVRNVKCYDGRKNLEIDSIVVQSEPLKKPLVDVMKDYPHLTMTLQHIQFKKPFIAFVHRWEQLTEARDNETDVTAKAHVDLLYGILKDELGDTIARKNDLVRNGVVTFDMLWTIFEPGQAMYSIVNGRQRAFKLERGRVNQNTKIFTINCQLIDFDGHVFGYAAHGFLVPPFEGTKPITALPVFPLIHHSQHATIREDLIARGKLWLEHKGYYYKQYEGLAVAYFIEREVKYNIKSRVIVDTEAYFTFSPNDSLGVLISISDELSDEQLIITTPVLRGYSLMDKKWLEFFVDDLKDIDLKELILAVARSQSKQLDMFDDVIQGKGRGVVMLLSGPPGNKMKNTLRMVPKWGAVLLLDEADVFMEARNNSKLDRNELVCVFLRVLEYYEGILFLTSNRAEAIDPAFESRIHVSLRYPNLNADSRRHTWTRLLGDADKAFSSGELDKLADISLNGRQIKNILKTASLLASEQGTELSYGHVQIVLKLRVSS
;
A
#
# COMPACT_ATOMS: atom_id res chain seq x y z
N MET A 1 -105.44 35.58 49.68
CA MET A 1 -104.54 35.73 50.85
C MET A 1 -103.40 34.77 50.63
N THR A 2 -102.21 35.12 50.17
CA THR A 2 -101.48 36.39 50.00
C THR A 2 -100.51 36.20 48.82
N ASP A 3 -100.21 37.29 48.12
CA ASP A 3 -99.63 37.38 46.77
C ASP A 3 -98.20 36.87 46.55
N LEU A 4 -97.94 36.53 45.29
CA LEU A 4 -96.64 36.32 44.64
C LEU A 4 -95.81 37.61 44.57
N SER A 5 -94.50 37.55 44.87
CA SER A 5 -93.53 38.51 44.34
C SER A 5 -92.11 37.95 44.18
N ALA A 6 -91.61 38.15 42.95
CA ALA A 6 -90.26 38.55 42.51
C ALA A 6 -89.01 37.78 42.94
N GLY A 7 -88.26 37.34 41.92
CA GLY A 7 -86.86 36.93 42.01
C GLY A 7 -85.89 38.11 42.23
N GLY A 8 -84.78 37.80 42.89
CA GLY A 8 -83.64 38.69 43.12
C GLY A 8 -82.32 38.02 42.70
N LYS A 9 -81.48 38.80 42.03
CA LYS A 9 -80.08 38.52 41.64
C LYS A 9 -79.16 38.36 42.85
N PRO A 10 -77.99 37.70 42.73
CA PRO A 10 -76.84 37.98 43.58
C PRO A 10 -75.88 38.97 42.91
N ASP A 11 -75.28 39.77 43.77
CA ASP A 11 -74.48 40.96 43.53
C ASP A 11 -73.08 40.72 42.93
N SER A 12 -72.61 41.80 42.33
CA SER A 12 -71.32 42.06 41.69
C SER A 12 -70.11 42.00 42.62
N GLU A 13 -69.10 41.19 42.27
CA GLU A 13 -67.71 41.37 42.73
C GLU A 13 -66.87 42.07 41.65
N GLN A 14 -66.06 43.02 42.09
CA GLN A 14 -65.38 44.04 41.32
C GLN A 14 -64.09 43.50 40.68
N TYR A 15 -63.94 43.66 39.35
CA TYR A 15 -62.65 43.49 38.67
C TYR A 15 -61.87 44.80 38.72
N GLU A 16 -60.77 44.85 39.49
CA GLU A 16 -59.76 45.90 39.35
C GLU A 16 -59.12 45.81 37.95
N GLN A 17 -59.38 46.81 37.11
CA GLN A 17 -58.72 46.98 35.82
C GLN A 17 -57.29 47.53 36.04
N GLN A 18 -56.28 46.67 35.98
CA GLN A 18 -54.88 47.08 35.90
C GLN A 18 -54.64 47.87 34.61
N GLN A 19 -54.01 49.05 34.72
CA GLN A 19 -53.63 49.86 33.56
C GLN A 19 -52.70 49.07 32.61
N PRO A 20 -52.89 49.15 31.27
CA PRO A 20 -52.04 48.42 30.33
C PRO A 20 -50.61 48.97 30.37
N GLU A 21 -49.66 48.13 30.80
CA GLU A 21 -48.23 48.43 30.73
C GLU A 21 -47.82 48.72 29.27
N LYS A 22 -47.11 49.84 29.06
CA LYS A 22 -46.71 50.32 27.74
C LYS A 22 -45.42 49.63 27.30
N TYR A 23 -45.51 48.51 26.58
CA TYR A 23 -44.34 47.77 26.09
C TYR A 23 -43.71 48.40 24.84
N ALA A 24 -42.39 48.28 24.69
CA ALA A 24 -41.70 48.66 23.47
C ALA A 24 -42.10 47.73 22.29
N PRO A 25 -42.01 48.18 21.02
CA PRO A 25 -42.32 47.34 19.86
C PRO A 25 -41.53 46.01 19.86
N ALA A 26 -42.13 44.94 19.36
CA ALA A 26 -41.48 43.64 19.25
C ALA A 26 -40.14 43.74 18.49
N GLY A 27 -39.06 43.20 19.08
CA GLY A 27 -37.72 43.26 18.51
C GLY A 27 -36.98 44.61 18.63
N SER A 28 -37.57 45.62 19.29
CA SER A 28 -36.95 46.96 19.43
C SER A 28 -35.96 47.09 20.58
N ILE A 29 -35.89 46.12 21.49
CA ILE A 29 -35.00 46.14 22.66
C ILE A 29 -33.72 45.35 22.35
N CYS A 30 -32.57 46.02 22.32
CA CYS A 30 -31.26 45.39 22.11
C CYS A 30 -30.71 44.77 23.41
N LYS A 31 -31.43 43.78 23.96
CA LYS A 31 -31.02 42.96 25.11
C LYS A 31 -31.52 41.53 24.92
N VAL A 32 -30.74 40.56 25.41
CA VAL A 32 -31.19 39.15 25.44
C VAL A 32 -32.23 38.99 26.56
N HIS A 33 -33.35 38.35 26.25
CA HIS A 33 -34.35 37.97 27.24
C HIS A 33 -34.39 36.43 27.32
N ASN A 34 -33.83 35.89 28.40
CA ASN A 34 -33.77 34.44 28.63
C ASN A 34 -35.10 33.92 29.18
N LEU A 35 -35.54 32.78 28.66
CA LEU A 35 -36.68 32.02 29.16
C LEU A 35 -36.22 30.58 29.38
N ASP A 36 -36.60 30.00 30.51
CA ASP A 36 -36.20 28.66 30.94
C ASP A 36 -37.35 27.66 30.77
N GLU A 37 -37.04 26.39 30.56
CA GLU A 37 -38.05 25.33 30.39
C GLU A 37 -38.68 24.94 31.74
N THR A 38 -40.01 24.85 31.80
CA THR A 38 -40.74 24.40 32.99
C THR A 38 -40.62 22.88 33.19
N LYS A 39 -40.85 22.41 34.42
CA LYS A 39 -41.02 20.96 34.69
C LYS A 39 -42.14 20.38 33.82
N ARG A 40 -41.97 19.13 33.36
CA ARG A 40 -42.99 18.42 32.57
C ARG A 40 -44.31 18.34 33.34
N ASP A 41 -45.40 18.71 32.69
CA ASP A 41 -46.74 18.54 33.23
C ASP A 41 -47.18 17.06 33.19
N LYS A 42 -48.40 16.77 33.69
CA LYS A 42 -48.96 15.41 33.73
C LYS A 42 -49.13 14.76 32.34
N ASN A 43 -49.07 15.56 31.27
CA ASN A 43 -49.17 15.12 29.88
C ASN A 43 -47.79 15.05 29.19
N TYR A 44 -46.70 15.13 29.97
CA TYR A 44 -45.31 15.17 29.49
C TYR A 44 -44.97 16.39 28.61
N SER A 45 -45.78 17.45 28.67
CA SER A 45 -45.55 18.70 27.95
C SER A 45 -44.74 19.67 28.81
N THR A 46 -43.90 20.49 28.17
CA THR A 46 -43.14 21.59 28.81
C THR A 46 -43.61 22.94 28.27
N SER A 47 -43.26 24.02 28.98
CA SER A 47 -43.57 25.41 28.61
C SER A 47 -42.38 26.30 28.97
N TRP A 48 -42.39 27.57 28.56
CA TRP A 48 -41.29 28.51 28.84
C TRP A 48 -41.66 29.48 29.96
N THR A 49 -40.76 29.69 30.92
CA THR A 49 -40.95 30.58 32.07
C THR A 49 -39.81 31.59 32.17
N LYS A 50 -40.03 32.70 32.89
CA LYS A 50 -39.01 33.72 33.19
C LYS A 50 -38.19 33.39 34.44
N THR A 51 -38.64 32.43 35.24
CA THR A 51 -37.99 32.03 36.50
C THR A 51 -37.21 30.74 36.29
N PRO A 52 -35.92 30.69 36.68
CA PRO A 52 -35.14 29.47 36.60
C PRO A 52 -35.79 28.32 37.39
N PRO A 53 -35.62 27.05 36.99
CA PRO A 53 -36.15 25.92 37.75
C PRO A 53 -35.63 25.89 39.20
N ASP A 54 -36.51 25.61 40.17
CA ASP A 54 -36.16 25.59 41.61
C ASP A 54 -35.11 24.53 42.01
N ASN A 55 -34.74 23.63 41.09
CA ASN A 55 -33.81 22.52 41.34
C ASN A 55 -32.42 22.75 40.71
N LEU A 56 -32.04 24.00 40.41
CA LEU A 56 -30.69 24.29 39.93
C LEU A 56 -29.71 24.25 41.10
N VAL A 57 -28.73 23.35 41.01
CA VAL A 57 -27.55 23.37 41.89
C VAL A 57 -26.58 24.40 41.33
N GLU A 58 -25.98 25.23 42.19
CA GLU A 58 -24.94 26.15 41.74
C GLU A 58 -23.83 25.38 41.01
N PRO A 59 -23.29 25.91 39.88
CA PRO A 59 -22.18 25.28 39.20
C PRO A 59 -21.02 25.05 40.17
N ALA A 60 -20.61 23.80 40.35
CA ALA A 60 -19.49 23.43 41.21
C ALA A 60 -18.15 24.02 40.74
N GLU A 61 -18.07 24.46 39.48
CA GLU A 61 -16.95 25.19 38.91
C GLU A 61 -17.25 26.69 38.91
N ASN A 62 -16.90 27.34 40.01
CA ASN A 62 -17.10 28.76 40.31
C ASN A 62 -15.78 29.43 40.73
N SER A 63 -15.83 30.70 41.14
CA SER A 63 -14.66 31.47 41.59
C SER A 63 -13.93 30.86 42.81
N GLU A 64 -14.59 30.03 43.61
CA GLU A 64 -13.97 29.30 44.73
C GLU A 64 -13.18 28.10 44.23
N SER A 65 -13.80 27.27 43.38
CA SER A 65 -13.12 26.12 42.77
C SER A 65 -11.90 26.53 41.92
N GLY A 66 -11.95 27.71 41.28
CA GLY A 66 -10.84 28.24 40.47
C GLY A 66 -9.59 28.64 41.27
N GLN A 67 -9.64 28.62 42.60
CA GLN A 67 -8.48 28.88 43.46
C GLN A 67 -7.60 27.64 43.66
N PHE A 68 -8.11 26.44 43.37
CA PHE A 68 -7.40 25.20 43.60
C PHE A 68 -6.44 24.88 42.45
N ALA A 69 -5.31 24.26 42.75
CA ALA A 69 -4.35 23.84 41.72
C ALA A 69 -4.92 22.73 40.82
N LEU A 70 -5.78 21.87 41.37
CA LEU A 70 -6.35 20.69 40.75
C LEU A 70 -7.82 20.54 41.16
N LEU A 71 -8.69 20.16 40.22
CA LEU A 71 -10.04 19.68 40.53
C LEU A 71 -10.12 18.17 40.29
N VAL A 72 -10.46 17.42 41.32
CA VAL A 72 -10.63 15.96 41.25
C VAL A 72 -12.13 15.64 41.23
N ARG A 73 -12.61 15.12 40.10
CA ARG A 73 -13.99 14.70 39.94
C ARG A 73 -14.10 13.22 40.27
N ASN A 74 -14.95 12.90 41.23
CA ASN A 74 -15.19 11.53 41.69
C ASN A 74 -16.56 11.03 41.21
N VAL A 75 -16.63 9.75 40.87
CA VAL A 75 -17.87 9.04 40.55
C VAL A 75 -18.11 7.93 41.57
N LYS A 76 -19.39 7.59 41.77
CA LYS A 76 -19.76 6.51 42.68
C LYS A 76 -19.29 5.18 42.11
N CYS A 77 -18.47 4.48 42.89
CA CYS A 77 -18.04 3.13 42.54
C CYS A 77 -19.03 2.12 43.13
N TYR A 78 -19.32 1.05 42.38
CA TYR A 78 -20.24 -0.02 42.78
C TYR A 78 -19.50 -1.35 43.01
N ASP A 79 -18.17 -1.33 43.04
CA ASP A 79 -17.30 -2.51 43.15
C ASP A 79 -17.14 -3.04 44.59
N GLY A 80 -17.69 -2.33 45.58
CA GLY A 80 -17.65 -2.67 47.00
C GLY A 80 -16.31 -2.42 47.70
N ARG A 81 -15.28 -1.91 47.01
CA ARG A 81 -13.95 -1.63 47.57
C ARG A 81 -13.77 -0.15 47.94
N LYS A 82 -14.34 0.75 47.14
CA LYS A 82 -14.37 2.19 47.42
C LYS A 82 -15.79 2.72 47.21
N ASN A 83 -16.20 3.73 47.99
CA ASN A 83 -17.50 4.41 47.77
C ASN A 83 -17.43 5.40 46.59
N LEU A 84 -16.25 5.97 46.35
CA LEU A 84 -15.96 6.94 45.31
C LEU A 84 -14.65 6.55 44.62
N GLU A 85 -14.60 6.73 43.31
CA GLU A 85 -13.39 6.58 42.51
C GLU A 85 -13.16 7.84 41.67
N ILE A 86 -11.90 8.16 41.37
CA ILE A 86 -11.57 9.31 40.55
C ILE A 86 -11.98 9.01 39.09
N ASP A 87 -12.86 9.85 38.54
CA ASP A 87 -13.22 9.84 37.12
C ASP A 87 -12.24 10.68 36.31
N SER A 88 -11.95 11.90 36.78
CA SER A 88 -11.10 12.83 36.06
C SER A 88 -10.42 13.87 36.96
N ILE A 89 -9.28 14.37 36.47
CA ILE A 89 -8.47 15.39 37.13
C ILE A 89 -8.35 16.57 36.16
N VAL A 90 -8.77 17.76 36.59
CA VAL A 90 -8.59 19.02 35.86
C VAL A 90 -7.40 19.77 36.43
N VAL A 91 -6.46 20.14 35.58
CA VAL A 91 -5.26 20.91 35.96
C VAL A 91 -5.51 22.39 35.72
N GLN A 92 -5.55 23.18 36.80
CA GLN A 92 -5.76 24.64 36.77
C GLN A 92 -4.46 25.41 37.06
N SER A 93 -3.51 24.80 37.76
CA SER A 93 -2.25 25.42 38.17
C SER A 93 -1.30 25.71 37.01
N GLU A 94 -1.03 26.99 36.76
CA GLU A 94 -0.07 27.44 35.75
C GLU A 94 1.39 27.00 36.03
N PRO A 95 1.90 27.06 37.28
CA PRO A 95 3.21 26.51 37.62
C PRO A 95 3.34 25.02 37.35
N LEU A 96 2.26 24.24 37.48
CA LEU A 96 2.23 22.80 37.20
C LEU A 96 2.20 22.49 35.70
N LYS A 97 1.60 23.35 34.87
CA LYS A 97 1.54 23.14 33.42
C LYS A 97 2.93 23.11 32.80
N LYS A 98 3.88 23.91 33.28
CA LYS A 98 5.25 23.97 32.75
C LYS A 98 5.95 22.60 32.75
N PRO A 99 6.16 21.93 33.91
CA PRO A 99 6.79 20.60 33.92
C PRO A 99 5.92 19.55 33.19
N LEU A 100 4.58 19.67 33.22
CA LEU A 100 3.71 18.75 32.50
C LEU A 100 3.82 18.84 30.97
N VAL A 101 4.14 20.01 30.41
CA VAL A 101 4.41 20.17 28.97
C VAL A 101 5.59 19.30 28.56
N ASP A 102 6.65 19.28 29.35
CA ASP A 102 7.84 18.47 29.08
C ASP A 102 7.56 16.98 29.26
N VAL A 103 6.85 16.59 30.33
CA VAL A 103 6.45 15.19 30.59
C VAL A 103 5.58 14.63 29.46
N MET A 104 4.67 15.44 28.93
CA MET A 104 3.72 15.03 27.90
C MET A 104 4.15 15.40 26.48
N LYS A 105 5.42 15.77 26.30
CA LYS A 105 5.96 16.12 25.00
C LYS A 105 5.75 14.98 23.99
N ASP A 106 5.30 15.37 22.80
CA ASP A 106 4.99 14.49 21.67
C ASP A 106 3.93 13.40 21.94
N TYR A 107 3.19 13.48 23.05
CA TYR A 107 2.08 12.57 23.33
C TYR A 107 0.85 12.98 22.50
N PRO A 108 0.32 12.11 21.62
CA PRO A 108 -0.70 12.50 20.66
C PRO A 108 -2.04 12.81 21.32
N HIS A 109 -2.79 13.71 20.68
CA HIS A 109 -4.13 14.15 21.10
C HIS A 109 -4.19 14.87 22.45
N LEU A 110 -3.05 15.34 22.98
CA LEU A 110 -3.00 16.16 24.18
C LEU A 110 -2.45 17.55 23.85
N THR A 111 -3.27 18.58 24.08
CA THR A 111 -2.87 19.98 23.87
C THR A 111 -2.66 20.66 25.22
N MET A 112 -1.41 20.74 25.65
CA MET A 112 -1.02 21.30 26.94
C MET A 112 -1.08 22.83 27.02
N THR A 113 -1.35 23.52 25.91
CA THR A 113 -1.53 24.98 25.86
C THR A 113 -2.96 25.43 26.18
N LEU A 114 -3.90 24.48 26.34
CA LEU A 114 -5.29 24.81 26.68
C LEU A 114 -5.39 25.36 28.10
N GLN A 115 -6.32 26.30 28.30
CA GLN A 115 -6.58 26.87 29.63
C GLN A 115 -7.11 25.81 30.61
N HIS A 116 -7.89 24.85 30.12
CA HIS A 116 -8.41 23.70 30.88
C HIS A 116 -7.85 22.40 30.31
N ILE A 117 -7.04 21.71 31.10
CA ILE A 117 -6.51 20.39 30.76
C ILE A 117 -7.18 19.37 31.67
N GLN A 118 -7.87 18.40 31.08
CA GLN A 118 -8.55 17.33 31.82
C GLN A 118 -7.97 15.98 31.43
N PHE A 119 -7.56 15.21 32.43
CA PHE A 119 -7.19 13.81 32.29
C PHE A 119 -8.31 12.93 32.83
N LYS A 120 -8.65 11.87 32.10
CA LYS A 120 -9.71 10.92 32.49
C LYS A 120 -9.12 9.54 32.78
N LYS A 121 -9.79 8.80 33.66
CA LYS A 121 -9.52 7.38 33.91
C LYS A 121 -9.52 6.60 32.58
N PRO A 122 -8.57 5.67 32.33
CA PRO A 122 -7.58 5.12 33.26
C PRO A 122 -6.25 5.89 33.29
N PHE A 123 -6.24 7.18 32.97
CA PHE A 123 -5.05 8.04 33.03
C PHE A 123 -3.88 7.50 32.19
N ILE A 124 -4.19 7.01 30.98
CA ILE A 124 -3.28 6.29 30.09
C ILE A 124 -1.95 7.03 29.90
N ALA A 125 -2.01 8.33 29.63
CA ALA A 125 -0.83 9.16 29.40
C ALA A 125 0.15 9.12 30.59
N PHE A 126 -0.35 9.12 31.83
CA PHE A 126 0.49 9.06 33.03
C PHE A 126 1.06 7.67 33.29
N VAL A 127 0.38 6.60 32.87
CA VAL A 127 0.93 5.23 32.96
C VAL A 127 2.05 5.00 31.94
N HIS A 128 1.96 5.65 30.78
CA HIS A 128 3.03 5.66 29.78
C HIS A 128 4.19 6.54 30.25
N ARG A 129 3.90 7.77 30.68
CA ARG A 129 4.88 8.79 31.07
C ARG A 129 5.26 8.80 32.57
N TRP A 130 5.12 7.67 33.26
CA TRP A 130 5.29 7.62 34.72
C TRP A 130 6.73 7.94 35.15
N GLU A 131 7.71 7.42 34.40
CA GLU A 131 9.13 7.67 34.66
C GLU A 131 9.47 9.14 34.42
N GLN A 132 9.02 9.71 33.29
CA GLN A 132 9.20 11.12 32.95
C GLN A 132 8.54 12.04 33.98
N LEU A 133 7.35 11.68 34.48
CA LEU A 133 6.69 12.44 35.55
C LEU A 133 7.49 12.39 36.85
N THR A 134 8.06 11.22 37.19
CA THR A 134 8.88 11.04 38.39
C THR A 134 10.16 11.87 38.29
N GLU A 135 10.86 11.80 37.15
CA GLU A 135 12.06 12.61 36.89
C GLU A 135 11.78 14.11 36.91
N ALA A 136 10.68 14.55 36.26
CA ALA A 136 10.29 15.96 36.25
C ALA A 136 10.00 16.48 37.67
N ARG A 137 9.32 15.70 38.51
CA ARG A 137 9.07 16.02 39.92
C ARG A 137 10.36 16.14 40.72
N ASP A 138 11.24 15.15 40.56
CA ASP A 138 12.47 15.06 41.35
C ASP A 138 13.43 16.21 41.00
N ASN A 139 13.50 16.57 39.70
CA ASN A 139 14.34 17.65 39.17
C ASN A 139 13.72 19.05 39.25
N GLU A 140 12.43 19.18 39.63
CA GLU A 140 11.79 20.49 39.77
C GLU A 140 12.42 21.32 40.89
N THR A 141 12.79 22.56 40.56
CA THR A 141 13.52 23.50 41.43
C THR A 141 12.63 24.63 41.93
N ASP A 142 11.58 25.00 41.19
CA ASP A 142 10.63 26.01 41.66
C ASP A 142 9.77 25.43 42.79
N VAL A 143 9.79 26.08 43.95
CA VAL A 143 9.13 25.59 45.18
C VAL A 143 7.62 25.41 44.99
N THR A 144 6.98 26.31 44.24
CA THR A 144 5.53 26.29 44.03
C THR A 144 5.15 25.23 43.01
N ALA A 145 5.88 25.15 41.89
CA ALA A 145 5.69 24.10 40.89
C ALA A 145 5.94 22.71 41.52
N LYS A 146 7.00 22.55 42.32
CA LYS A 146 7.31 21.29 43.01
C LYS A 146 6.17 20.85 43.92
N ALA A 147 5.63 21.75 44.75
CA ALA A 147 4.50 21.44 45.62
C ALA A 147 3.25 21.00 44.82
N HIS A 148 2.98 21.65 43.68
CA HIS A 148 1.87 21.26 42.81
C HIS A 148 2.09 19.94 42.06
N VAL A 149 3.33 19.66 41.62
CA VAL A 149 3.70 18.38 40.99
C VAL A 149 3.61 17.25 42.02
N ASP A 150 4.10 17.47 43.25
CA ASP A 150 4.00 16.51 44.36
C ASP A 150 2.54 16.18 44.69
N LEU A 151 1.67 17.20 44.70
CA LEU A 151 0.23 17.02 44.90
C LEU A 151 -0.39 16.15 43.81
N LEU A 152 -0.14 16.46 42.53
CA LEU A 152 -0.64 15.65 41.41
C LEU A 152 -0.07 14.23 41.46
N TYR A 153 1.23 14.09 41.74
CA TYR A 153 1.90 12.81 41.84
C TYR A 153 1.31 11.95 42.96
N GLY A 154 1.04 12.54 44.13
CA GLY A 154 0.41 11.82 45.25
C GLY A 154 -0.94 11.24 44.85
N ILE A 155 -1.81 12.07 44.26
CA ILE A 155 -3.14 11.64 43.77
C ILE A 155 -3.01 10.50 42.74
N LEU A 156 -2.12 10.65 41.75
CA LEU A 156 -1.92 9.64 40.72
C LEU A 156 -1.27 8.36 41.26
N LYS A 157 -0.35 8.46 42.23
CA LYS A 157 0.30 7.31 42.86
C LYS A 157 -0.71 6.47 43.62
N ASP A 158 -1.64 7.09 44.34
CA ASP A 158 -2.67 6.38 45.09
C ASP A 158 -3.65 5.64 44.18
N GLU A 159 -3.90 6.16 42.97
CA GLU A 159 -4.79 5.52 41.99
C GLU A 159 -4.09 4.55 41.03
N LEU A 160 -2.87 4.85 40.60
CA LEU A 160 -2.16 4.10 39.55
C LEU A 160 -1.01 3.24 40.10
N GLY A 161 -0.61 3.41 41.36
CA GLY A 161 0.56 2.76 41.95
C GLY A 161 0.58 1.24 41.77
N ASP A 162 -0.54 0.58 42.08
CA ASP A 162 -0.69 -0.87 41.89
C ASP A 162 -0.63 -1.26 40.39
N THR A 163 -1.22 -0.44 39.52
CA THR A 163 -1.22 -0.67 38.07
C THR A 163 0.20 -0.56 37.51
N ILE A 164 0.96 0.45 37.94
CA ILE A 164 2.34 0.68 37.53
C ILE A 164 3.26 -0.42 38.07
N ALA A 165 3.10 -0.80 39.34
CA ALA A 165 3.85 -1.89 39.94
C ALA A 165 3.62 -3.20 39.18
N ARG A 166 2.36 -3.50 38.86
CA ARG A 166 1.98 -4.68 38.06
C ARG A 166 2.51 -4.61 36.64
N LYS A 167 2.44 -3.46 35.96
CA LYS A 167 3.03 -3.24 34.63
C LYS A 167 4.53 -3.55 34.68
N ASN A 168 5.25 -2.98 35.64
CA ASN A 168 6.69 -3.11 35.75
C ASN A 168 7.11 -4.55 36.05
N ASP A 169 6.38 -5.26 36.90
CA ASP A 169 6.62 -6.68 37.18
C ASP A 169 6.40 -7.56 35.93
N LEU A 170 5.29 -7.37 35.23
CA LEU A 170 4.99 -8.09 33.99
C LEU A 170 6.06 -7.86 32.91
N VAL A 171 6.39 -6.59 32.65
CA VAL A 171 7.40 -6.19 31.65
C VAL A 171 8.78 -6.74 32.01
N ARG A 172 9.18 -6.69 33.29
CA ARG A 172 10.45 -7.27 33.77
C ARG A 172 10.55 -8.76 33.50
N ASN A 173 9.43 -9.48 33.60
CA ASN A 173 9.35 -10.92 33.30
C ASN A 173 9.08 -11.21 31.81
N GLY A 174 9.02 -10.19 30.93
CA GLY A 174 8.82 -10.36 29.50
C GLY A 174 7.41 -10.85 29.10
N VAL A 175 6.43 -10.74 30.01
CA VAL A 175 5.06 -11.22 29.82
C VAL A 175 4.04 -10.09 30.00
N VAL A 176 2.80 -10.33 29.59
CA VAL A 176 1.69 -9.38 29.77
C VAL A 176 0.37 -10.14 29.92
N THR A 177 -0.58 -9.57 30.66
CA THR A 177 -1.97 -10.06 30.73
C THR A 177 -2.88 -9.23 29.84
N PHE A 178 -4.01 -9.78 29.39
CA PHE A 178 -4.87 -9.10 28.43
C PHE A 178 -5.37 -7.72 28.93
N ASP A 179 -5.74 -7.62 30.21
CA ASP A 179 -6.18 -6.38 30.86
C ASP A 179 -5.08 -5.31 30.95
N MET A 180 -3.82 -5.71 30.84
CA MET A 180 -2.65 -4.84 30.96
C MET A 180 -2.05 -4.44 29.61
N LEU A 181 -2.58 -4.90 28.47
CA LEU A 181 -2.05 -4.59 27.14
C LEU A 181 -1.88 -3.08 26.91
N TRP A 182 -2.91 -2.28 27.24
CA TRP A 182 -2.89 -0.82 27.05
C TRP A 182 -1.70 -0.12 27.75
N THR A 183 -1.10 -0.74 28.78
CA THR A 183 0.02 -0.15 29.53
C THR A 183 1.36 -0.20 28.78
N ILE A 184 1.53 -1.14 27.83
CA ILE A 184 2.76 -1.32 27.04
C ILE A 184 2.65 -0.72 25.62
N PHE A 185 1.46 -0.33 25.19
CA PHE A 185 1.22 0.28 23.88
C PHE A 185 1.15 1.82 23.98
N GLU A 186 2.32 2.45 24.16
CA GLU A 186 2.52 3.90 24.17
C GLU A 186 2.52 4.49 22.74
N PRO A 187 1.59 5.42 22.42
CA PRO A 187 1.54 6.06 21.12
C PRO A 187 2.87 6.71 20.71
N GLY A 188 3.18 6.63 19.41
CA GLY A 188 4.41 7.16 18.82
C GLY A 188 5.60 6.20 18.84
N GLN A 189 5.57 5.15 19.68
CA GLN A 189 6.68 4.18 19.75
C GLN A 189 6.77 3.29 18.50
N ALA A 190 7.98 2.77 18.24
CA ALA A 190 8.23 1.79 17.19
C ALA A 190 7.73 0.40 17.61
N MET A 191 6.91 -0.19 16.77
CA MET A 191 6.28 -1.51 16.93
C MET A 191 6.93 -2.49 15.98
N TYR A 192 7.14 -3.73 16.40
CA TYR A 192 7.71 -4.80 15.59
C TYR A 192 6.69 -5.90 15.29
N SER A 193 6.71 -6.39 14.05
CA SER A 193 5.98 -7.58 13.63
C SER A 193 6.67 -8.27 12.45
N ILE A 194 6.31 -9.52 12.20
CA ILE A 194 6.70 -10.25 10.98
C ILE A 194 5.45 -10.38 10.11
N VAL A 195 5.45 -9.71 8.96
CA VAL A 195 4.34 -9.73 8.00
C VAL A 195 4.87 -10.26 6.67
N ASN A 196 4.16 -11.21 6.06
CA ASN A 196 4.60 -11.93 4.86
C ASN A 196 6.01 -12.57 5.00
N GLY A 197 6.40 -12.97 6.22
CA GLY A 197 7.73 -13.53 6.50
C GLY A 197 8.86 -12.50 6.58
N ARG A 198 8.54 -11.20 6.51
CA ARG A 198 9.49 -10.11 6.56
C ARG A 198 9.38 -9.36 7.88
N GLN A 199 10.52 -9.07 8.49
CA GLN A 199 10.59 -8.18 9.65
C GLN A 199 10.15 -6.78 9.24
N ARG A 200 9.23 -6.18 9.99
CA ARG A 200 8.73 -4.83 9.75
C ARG A 200 8.63 -4.06 11.06
N ALA A 201 8.79 -2.75 10.96
CA ALA A 201 8.39 -1.87 12.02
C ALA A 201 7.26 -0.92 11.58
N PHE A 202 6.52 -0.45 12.58
CA PHE A 202 5.40 0.46 12.41
C PHE A 202 5.44 1.51 13.52
N LYS A 203 4.86 2.68 13.29
CA LYS A 203 4.65 3.68 14.33
C LYS A 203 3.29 3.45 14.98
N LEU A 204 3.23 3.29 16.30
CA LEU A 204 1.95 3.14 16.99
C LEU A 204 1.15 4.44 16.95
N GLU A 205 -0.11 4.41 16.52
CA GLU A 205 -1.03 5.54 16.73
C GLU A 205 -1.79 5.38 18.05
N ARG A 206 -2.42 4.21 18.24
CA ARG A 206 -3.26 3.93 19.41
C ARG A 206 -3.52 2.44 19.57
N GLY A 207 -3.65 1.99 20.81
CA GLY A 207 -4.20 0.69 21.17
C GLY A 207 -5.48 0.87 22.00
N ARG A 208 -6.53 0.11 21.72
CA ARG A 208 -7.78 0.15 22.51
C ARG A 208 -8.51 -1.18 22.52
N VAL A 209 -9.16 -1.47 23.65
CA VAL A 209 -10.12 -2.58 23.73
C VAL A 209 -11.42 -2.15 23.07
N ASN A 210 -11.93 -2.93 22.13
CA ASN A 210 -13.29 -2.79 21.64
C ASN A 210 -14.26 -3.25 22.75
N GLN A 211 -15.15 -2.35 23.19
CA GLN A 211 -16.05 -2.62 24.33
C GLN A 211 -17.01 -3.78 24.06
N ASN A 212 -17.41 -3.99 22.81
CA ASN A 212 -18.37 -5.02 22.40
C ASN A 212 -17.69 -6.37 22.19
N THR A 213 -16.61 -6.41 21.43
CA THR A 213 -15.94 -7.68 21.06
C THR A 213 -14.89 -8.11 22.07
N LYS A 214 -14.50 -7.23 23.00
CA LYS A 214 -13.35 -7.42 23.91
C LYS A 214 -12.04 -7.71 23.19
N ILE A 215 -11.93 -7.41 21.90
CA ILE A 215 -10.68 -7.56 21.14
C ILE A 215 -9.86 -6.29 21.34
N PHE A 216 -8.55 -6.43 21.56
CA PHE A 216 -7.64 -5.29 21.60
C PHE A 216 -7.17 -4.96 20.19
N THR A 217 -7.57 -3.79 19.68
CA THR A 217 -7.22 -3.30 18.35
C THR A 217 -6.04 -2.35 18.47
N ILE A 218 -5.03 -2.58 17.64
CA ILE A 218 -3.79 -1.80 17.58
C ILE A 218 -3.74 -1.15 16.20
N ASN A 219 -3.79 0.17 16.17
CA ASN A 219 -3.65 0.95 14.94
C ASN A 219 -2.23 1.46 14.84
N CYS A 220 -1.57 1.13 13.75
CA CYS A 220 -0.23 1.59 13.45
C CYS A 220 -0.20 2.33 12.11
N GLN A 221 0.87 3.08 11.90
CA GLN A 221 1.23 3.72 10.65
C GLN A 221 2.51 3.12 10.10
N LEU A 222 2.60 3.09 8.77
CA LEU A 222 3.82 2.84 8.01
C LEU A 222 3.94 3.89 6.91
N ILE A 223 5.12 4.01 6.31
CA ILE A 223 5.35 4.87 5.15
C ILE A 223 5.30 4.03 3.88
N ASP A 224 4.52 4.47 2.91
CA ASP A 224 4.40 3.86 1.59
C ASP A 224 4.43 4.94 0.50
N PHE A 225 4.45 4.51 -0.75
CA PHE A 225 4.54 5.33 -1.95
C PHE A 225 3.37 4.98 -2.88
N ASP A 226 2.63 6.00 -3.32
CA ASP A 226 1.48 5.83 -4.23
C ASP A 226 1.87 5.99 -5.72
N GLY A 227 3.15 6.12 -6.02
CA GLY A 227 3.67 6.41 -7.36
C GLY A 227 3.98 7.88 -7.61
N HIS A 228 3.45 8.80 -6.79
CA HIS A 228 3.67 10.23 -6.91
C HIS A 228 4.29 10.83 -5.64
N VAL A 229 3.71 10.51 -4.48
CA VAL A 229 4.11 11.04 -3.19
C VAL A 229 4.32 9.93 -2.17
N PHE A 230 5.27 10.14 -1.26
CA PHE A 230 5.37 9.35 -0.05
C PHE A 230 4.31 9.78 0.95
N GLY A 231 3.85 8.86 1.78
CA GLY A 231 3.01 9.23 2.91
C GLY A 231 2.64 8.09 3.83
N TYR A 232 1.90 8.45 4.88
CA TYR A 232 1.50 7.51 5.92
C TYR A 232 0.31 6.66 5.48
N ALA A 233 0.44 5.34 5.64
CA ALA A 233 -0.63 4.37 5.45
C ALA A 233 -0.94 3.68 6.78
N ALA A 234 -2.23 3.39 7.01
CA ALA A 234 -2.68 2.72 8.22
C ALA A 234 -2.52 1.19 8.12
N HIS A 235 -2.17 0.55 9.23
CA HIS A 235 -2.15 -0.90 9.37
C HIS A 235 -2.67 -1.31 10.74
N GLY A 236 -3.61 -2.26 10.77
CA GLY A 236 -4.29 -2.68 11.97
C GLY A 236 -3.90 -4.10 12.39
N PHE A 237 -3.62 -4.28 13.68
CA PHE A 237 -3.48 -5.60 14.30
C PHE A 237 -4.60 -5.84 15.31
N LEU A 238 -4.96 -7.11 15.48
CA LEU A 238 -5.96 -7.56 16.43
C LEU A 238 -5.34 -8.56 17.41
N VAL A 239 -5.53 -8.32 18.70
CA VAL A 239 -5.18 -9.28 19.76
C VAL A 239 -6.48 -9.80 20.36
N PRO A 240 -6.84 -11.07 20.10
CA PRO A 240 -7.97 -11.71 20.76
C PRO A 240 -7.75 -11.79 22.29
N PRO A 241 -8.83 -11.82 23.09
CA PRO A 241 -8.73 -12.03 24.53
C PRO A 241 -8.03 -13.35 24.84
N PHE A 242 -7.18 -13.34 25.86
CA PHE A 242 -6.48 -14.52 26.36
C PHE A 242 -6.44 -14.53 27.89
N GLU A 243 -6.37 -15.72 28.47
CA GLU A 243 -6.29 -15.91 29.92
C GLU A 243 -4.84 -16.01 30.39
N GLY A 244 -4.60 -15.59 31.64
CA GLY A 244 -3.28 -15.60 32.24
C GLY A 244 -2.28 -14.67 31.56
N THR A 245 -1.01 -15.06 31.58
CA THR A 245 0.11 -14.30 31.03
C THR A 245 0.53 -14.83 29.67
N LYS A 246 0.88 -13.93 28.75
CA LYS A 246 1.47 -14.26 27.45
C LYS A 246 2.81 -13.55 27.27
N PRO A 247 3.83 -14.18 26.66
CA PRO A 247 5.06 -13.48 26.31
C PRO A 247 4.77 -12.28 25.40
N ILE A 248 5.39 -11.13 25.68
CA ILE A 248 5.21 -9.91 24.88
C ILE A 248 5.58 -10.16 23.41
N THR A 249 6.66 -10.93 23.19
CA THR A 249 7.15 -11.32 21.86
C THR A 249 6.25 -12.30 21.11
N ALA A 250 5.27 -12.91 21.79
CA ALA A 250 4.28 -13.81 21.18
C ALA A 250 3.00 -13.08 20.75
N LEU A 251 2.93 -11.77 20.93
CA LEU A 251 1.85 -10.93 20.39
C LEU A 251 2.04 -10.77 18.87
N PRO A 252 0.95 -10.57 18.10
CA PRO A 252 1.04 -10.35 16.65
C PRO A 252 1.85 -9.10 16.29
N VAL A 253 1.89 -8.13 17.20
CA VAL A 253 2.74 -6.93 17.14
C VAL A 253 3.08 -6.52 18.57
N PHE A 254 4.31 -6.06 18.81
CA PHE A 254 4.75 -5.64 20.14
C PHE A 254 5.81 -4.52 20.06
N PRO A 255 6.04 -3.74 21.13
CA PRO A 255 7.04 -2.68 21.10
C PRO A 255 8.42 -3.21 20.77
N LEU A 256 9.11 -2.60 19.80
CA LEU A 256 10.39 -3.08 19.27
C LEU A 256 11.45 -3.25 20.36
N ILE A 257 11.43 -2.40 21.40
CA ILE A 257 12.36 -2.45 22.53
C ILE A 257 12.37 -3.79 23.28
N HIS A 258 11.28 -4.56 23.22
CA HIS A 258 11.20 -5.89 23.84
C HIS A 258 11.82 -7.01 22.97
N HIS A 259 12.26 -6.70 21.75
CA HIS A 259 13.01 -7.65 20.93
C HIS A 259 14.48 -7.69 21.39
N SER A 260 15.05 -8.88 21.54
CA SER A 260 16.44 -9.06 21.99
C SER A 260 17.46 -8.37 21.07
N GLN A 261 17.22 -8.40 19.75
CA GLN A 261 18.04 -7.77 18.71
C GLN A 261 17.49 -6.43 18.20
N HIS A 262 16.77 -5.66 19.02
CA HIS A 262 16.09 -4.43 18.58
C HIS A 262 17.02 -3.41 17.90
N ALA A 263 18.27 -3.27 18.36
CA ALA A 263 19.26 -2.37 17.76
C ALA A 263 19.64 -2.79 16.33
N THR A 264 19.98 -4.07 16.14
CA THR A 264 20.33 -4.62 14.82
C THR A 264 19.14 -4.55 13.86
N ILE A 265 17.94 -4.93 14.32
CA ILE A 265 16.71 -4.86 13.50
C ILE A 265 16.45 -3.43 13.04
N ARG A 266 16.70 -2.44 13.91
CA ARG A 266 16.55 -1.03 13.56
C ARG A 266 17.52 -0.61 12.46
N GLU A 267 18.80 -1.00 12.56
CA GLU A 267 19.80 -0.72 11.52
C GLU A 267 19.42 -1.37 10.18
N ASP A 268 19.00 -2.64 10.19
CA ASP A 268 18.57 -3.38 9.01
C ASP A 268 17.34 -2.74 8.35
N LEU A 269 16.36 -2.29 9.15
CA LEU A 269 15.17 -1.60 8.67
C LEU A 269 15.51 -0.25 8.04
N ILE A 270 16.44 0.52 8.63
CA ILE A 270 16.91 1.78 8.07
C ILE A 270 17.63 1.53 6.73
N ALA A 271 18.53 0.55 6.67
CA ALA A 271 19.25 0.21 5.44
C ALA A 271 18.29 -0.20 4.30
N ARG A 272 17.31 -1.04 4.62
CA ARG A 272 16.25 -1.42 3.67
C ARG A 272 15.37 -0.24 3.26
N GLY A 273 15.03 0.65 4.18
CA GLY A 273 14.25 1.85 3.89
C GLY A 273 14.96 2.79 2.91
N LYS A 274 16.30 2.92 3.05
CA LYS A 274 17.13 3.66 2.09
C LYS A 274 17.09 3.01 0.70
N LEU A 275 17.25 1.69 0.65
CA LEU A 275 17.14 0.94 -0.60
C LEU A 275 15.75 1.07 -1.23
N TRP A 276 14.68 1.05 -0.44
CA TRP A 276 13.31 1.26 -0.93
C TRP A 276 13.13 2.67 -1.53
N LEU A 277 13.66 3.69 -0.86
CA LEU A 277 13.60 5.09 -1.32
C LEU A 277 14.32 5.30 -2.66
N GLU A 278 15.45 4.61 -2.87
CA GLU A 278 16.20 4.63 -4.13
C GLU A 278 15.41 4.09 -5.33
N HIS A 279 14.30 3.36 -5.11
CA HIS A 279 13.44 2.84 -6.17
C HIS A 279 12.29 3.78 -6.55
N LYS A 280 12.41 5.08 -6.25
CA LYS A 280 11.48 6.11 -6.74
C LYS A 280 11.63 6.28 -8.25
N GLY A 281 10.60 5.90 -9.01
CA GLY A 281 10.60 5.92 -10.47
C GLY A 281 10.40 4.51 -11.02
N TYR A 282 11.05 4.21 -12.15
CA TYR A 282 10.99 2.88 -12.76
C TYR A 282 12.37 2.22 -12.85
N TYR A 283 12.44 0.94 -12.50
CA TYR A 283 13.70 0.17 -12.45
C TYR A 283 13.53 -1.23 -13.02
N TYR A 284 14.51 -1.65 -13.82
CA TYR A 284 14.60 -3.01 -14.35
C TYR A 284 15.41 -3.88 -13.40
N LYS A 285 14.78 -4.90 -12.82
CA LYS A 285 15.40 -5.76 -11.80
C LYS A 285 15.14 -7.23 -12.10
N GLN A 286 16.01 -8.08 -11.58
CA GLN A 286 15.75 -9.51 -11.47
C GLN A 286 15.11 -9.77 -10.11
N TYR A 287 14.03 -10.55 -10.09
CA TYR A 287 13.34 -10.92 -8.85
C TYR A 287 13.24 -12.43 -8.74
N GLU A 288 13.53 -12.95 -7.55
CA GLU A 288 13.38 -14.37 -7.21
C GLU A 288 12.92 -14.49 -5.75
N GLY A 289 11.63 -14.72 -5.54
CA GLY A 289 11.06 -14.70 -4.20
C GLY A 289 9.53 -14.72 -4.19
N LEU A 290 8.99 -14.35 -3.03
CA LEU A 290 7.55 -14.28 -2.78
C LEU A 290 6.98 -12.96 -3.27
N ALA A 291 6.19 -12.96 -4.33
CA ALA A 291 5.37 -11.82 -4.72
C ALA A 291 3.94 -11.96 -4.21
N VAL A 292 3.25 -10.83 -4.06
CA VAL A 292 1.89 -10.73 -3.55
C VAL A 292 1.00 -10.02 -4.57
N ALA A 293 -0.27 -10.40 -4.63
CA ALA A 293 -1.32 -9.65 -5.31
C ALA A 293 -2.60 -9.68 -4.46
N TYR A 294 -3.53 -8.78 -4.72
CA TYR A 294 -4.84 -8.80 -4.08
C TYR A 294 -5.92 -9.22 -5.07
N PHE A 295 -6.81 -10.10 -4.63
CA PHE A 295 -7.99 -10.49 -5.38
C PHE A 295 -9.20 -10.50 -4.46
N ILE A 296 -10.19 -9.66 -4.74
CA ILE A 296 -11.37 -9.46 -3.87
C ILE A 296 -10.93 -9.22 -2.41
N GLU A 297 -10.02 -8.26 -2.22
CA GLU A 297 -9.46 -7.86 -0.91
C GLU A 297 -8.73 -8.99 -0.15
N ARG A 298 -8.45 -10.13 -0.81
CA ARG A 298 -7.67 -11.22 -0.24
C ARG A 298 -6.28 -11.25 -0.83
N GLU A 299 -5.30 -11.43 0.04
CA GLU A 299 -3.91 -11.63 -0.33
C GLU A 299 -3.73 -12.97 -1.06
N VAL A 300 -3.11 -12.93 -2.23
CA VAL A 300 -2.71 -14.08 -3.03
C VAL A 300 -1.21 -14.07 -3.21
N LYS A 301 -0.56 -15.19 -2.86
CA LYS A 301 0.89 -15.34 -2.85
C LYS A 301 1.38 -16.08 -4.10
N TYR A 302 2.50 -15.62 -4.66
CA TYR A 302 3.16 -16.20 -5.82
C TYR A 302 4.64 -16.37 -5.55
N ASN A 303 5.20 -17.55 -5.81
CA ASN A 303 6.64 -17.71 -5.89
C ASN A 303 7.05 -17.46 -7.34
N ILE A 304 7.80 -16.39 -7.58
CA ILE A 304 8.17 -15.97 -8.93
C ILE A 304 9.68 -15.90 -9.10
N LYS A 305 10.13 -16.23 -10.31
CA LYS A 305 11.50 -16.05 -10.78
C LYS A 305 11.45 -15.38 -12.13
N SER A 306 11.47 -14.05 -12.13
CA SER A 306 11.22 -13.25 -13.32
C SER A 306 12.05 -11.98 -13.33
N ARG A 307 12.28 -11.47 -14.54
CA ARG A 307 12.61 -10.05 -14.71
C ARG A 307 11.36 -9.24 -14.40
N VAL A 308 11.53 -8.20 -13.61
CA VAL A 308 10.45 -7.33 -13.17
C VAL A 308 10.79 -5.89 -13.52
N ILE A 309 9.74 -5.12 -13.79
CA ILE A 309 9.84 -3.67 -13.91
C ILE A 309 9.15 -3.12 -12.67
N VAL A 310 9.94 -2.61 -11.73
CA VAL A 310 9.43 -1.91 -10.56
C VAL A 310 8.98 -0.54 -11.05
N ASP A 311 7.70 -0.24 -10.91
CA ASP A 311 7.09 1.03 -11.28
C ASP A 311 5.74 1.15 -10.55
N THR A 312 5.75 1.92 -9.48
CA THR A 312 4.58 2.08 -8.61
C THR A 312 3.50 2.94 -9.27
N GLU A 313 3.88 3.97 -10.02
CA GLU A 313 2.93 4.84 -10.74
C GLU A 313 2.17 4.04 -11.80
N ALA A 314 2.90 3.25 -12.60
CA ALA A 314 2.29 2.39 -13.59
C ALA A 314 1.43 1.30 -12.94
N TYR A 315 1.85 0.72 -11.81
CA TYR A 315 1.04 -0.25 -11.08
C TYR A 315 -0.36 0.29 -10.77
N PHE A 316 -0.46 1.46 -10.14
CA PHE A 316 -1.76 2.06 -9.80
C PHE A 316 -2.53 2.54 -11.03
N THR A 317 -1.83 2.98 -12.08
CA THR A 317 -2.46 3.33 -13.37
C THR A 317 -3.18 2.13 -14.01
N PHE A 318 -2.59 0.93 -13.93
CA PHE A 318 -3.12 -0.27 -14.58
C PHE A 318 -3.90 -1.20 -13.63
N SER A 319 -3.85 -0.94 -12.32
CA SER A 319 -4.61 -1.63 -11.27
C SER A 319 -5.42 -0.63 -10.44
N PRO A 320 -6.40 0.09 -11.04
CA PRO A 320 -7.07 1.22 -10.38
C PRO A 320 -7.98 0.81 -9.21
N ASN A 321 -8.31 -0.47 -9.08
CA ASN A 321 -9.05 -1.00 -7.93
C ASN A 321 -8.15 -1.20 -6.71
N ASP A 322 -6.83 -1.26 -6.93
CA ASP A 322 -5.87 -1.23 -5.85
C ASP A 322 -5.69 0.24 -5.51
N SER A 323 -6.06 0.63 -4.29
CA SER A 323 -5.87 1.98 -3.81
C SER A 323 -5.01 1.93 -2.56
N LEU A 324 -4.05 2.86 -2.49
CA LEU A 324 -3.29 3.05 -1.29
C LEU A 324 -3.92 4.19 -0.48
N GLY A 325 -4.28 3.91 0.76
CA GLY A 325 -4.78 4.93 1.68
C GLY A 325 -3.65 5.79 2.22
N VAL A 326 -3.00 6.61 1.38
CA VAL A 326 -2.06 7.63 1.86
C VAL A 326 -2.90 8.70 2.58
N LEU A 327 -2.78 8.74 3.92
CA LEU A 327 -3.55 9.65 4.76
C LEU A 327 -2.93 11.05 4.81
N ILE A 328 -1.60 11.13 4.77
CA ILE A 328 -0.82 12.37 4.91
C ILE A 328 0.45 12.23 4.06
N SER A 329 0.66 13.16 3.12
CA SER A 329 1.88 13.22 2.31
C SER A 329 3.07 13.73 3.12
N ILE A 330 4.27 13.26 2.75
CA ILE A 330 5.53 13.64 3.40
C ILE A 330 6.60 14.00 2.37
N SER A 331 7.68 14.63 2.85
CA SER A 331 8.86 14.97 2.03
C SER A 331 9.54 13.72 1.44
N ASP A 332 10.28 13.92 0.36
CA ASP A 332 11.17 12.92 -0.24
C ASP A 332 12.38 12.61 0.66
N GLU A 333 12.73 13.51 1.56
CA GLU A 333 13.80 13.32 2.55
C GLU A 333 13.23 12.71 3.83
N LEU A 334 13.51 11.43 4.05
CA LEU A 334 13.06 10.68 5.23
C LEU A 334 14.15 10.63 6.31
N SER A 335 13.79 10.97 7.54
CA SER A 335 14.64 10.76 8.72
C SER A 335 14.81 9.28 9.06
N ASP A 336 15.81 8.92 9.87
CA ASP A 336 16.00 7.53 10.32
C ASP A 336 14.78 6.95 11.05
N GLU A 337 14.04 7.77 11.81
CA GLU A 337 12.78 7.38 12.47
C GLU A 337 11.63 7.12 11.48
N GLN A 338 11.70 7.70 10.29
CA GLN A 338 10.76 7.44 9.21
C GLN A 338 11.20 6.24 8.37
N LEU A 339 12.50 6.09 8.10
CA LEU A 339 13.06 4.98 7.32
C LEU A 339 12.74 3.62 7.97
N ILE A 340 12.80 3.52 9.30
CA ILE A 340 12.45 2.30 10.04
C ILE A 340 11.01 1.80 9.76
N ILE A 341 10.05 2.70 9.53
CA ILE A 341 8.63 2.36 9.32
C ILE A 341 8.22 2.30 7.85
N THR A 342 9.19 2.34 6.92
CA THR A 342 8.90 2.19 5.49
C THR A 342 8.43 0.77 5.16
N THR A 343 7.56 0.66 4.16
CA THR A 343 7.14 -0.64 3.64
C THR A 343 8.32 -1.36 2.97
N PRO A 344 8.45 -2.69 3.10
CA PRO A 344 9.43 -3.45 2.32
C PRO A 344 8.93 -3.75 0.90
N VAL A 345 7.77 -3.20 0.51
CA VAL A 345 7.06 -3.56 -0.72
C VAL A 345 7.34 -2.55 -1.84
N LEU A 346 7.63 -3.08 -3.02
CA LEU A 346 7.71 -2.36 -4.28
C LEU A 346 6.67 -2.90 -5.24
N ARG A 347 6.04 -2.01 -6.00
CA ARG A 347 4.97 -2.38 -6.95
C ARG A 347 5.51 -2.38 -8.36
N GLY A 348 5.10 -3.36 -9.16
CA GLY A 348 5.55 -3.42 -10.54
C GLY A 348 4.99 -4.59 -11.33
N TYR A 349 5.59 -4.83 -12.50
CA TYR A 349 5.14 -5.83 -13.45
C TYR A 349 6.13 -6.98 -13.59
N SER A 350 5.66 -8.22 -13.41
CA SER A 350 6.43 -9.42 -13.75
C SER A 350 6.27 -9.74 -15.23
N LEU A 351 7.40 -9.76 -15.96
CA LEU A 351 7.41 -9.96 -17.41
C LEU A 351 7.10 -11.40 -17.83
N MET A 352 7.59 -12.39 -17.07
CA MET A 352 7.32 -13.80 -17.35
C MET A 352 5.88 -14.18 -16.98
N ASP A 353 5.43 -13.75 -15.80
CA ASP A 353 4.09 -14.07 -15.27
C ASP A 353 3.00 -13.20 -15.90
N LYS A 354 3.38 -12.07 -16.49
CA LYS A 354 2.51 -11.08 -17.12
C LYS A 354 1.46 -10.50 -16.17
N LYS A 355 1.89 -10.20 -14.94
CA LYS A 355 1.03 -9.72 -13.85
C LYS A 355 1.65 -8.53 -13.15
N TRP A 356 0.77 -7.60 -12.75
CA TRP A 356 1.09 -6.60 -11.74
C TRP A 356 1.12 -7.27 -10.38
N LEU A 357 2.21 -7.09 -9.64
CA LEU A 357 2.46 -7.73 -8.36
C LEU A 357 3.18 -6.75 -7.42
N GLU A 358 3.06 -7.03 -6.12
CA GLU A 358 3.87 -6.48 -5.05
C GLU A 358 5.09 -7.40 -4.83
N PHE A 359 6.28 -6.81 -4.87
CA PHE A 359 7.58 -7.45 -4.69
C PHE A 359 8.22 -6.97 -3.39
N PHE A 360 9.06 -7.80 -2.78
CA PHE A 360 9.86 -7.37 -1.62
C PHE A 360 11.22 -6.83 -2.07
N VAL A 361 11.62 -5.68 -1.53
CA VAL A 361 12.92 -5.04 -1.77
C VAL A 361 14.07 -6.04 -1.56
N ASP A 362 13.95 -6.86 -0.50
CA ASP A 362 14.96 -7.85 -0.08
C ASP A 362 15.32 -8.88 -1.15
N ASP A 363 14.42 -9.17 -2.09
CA ASP A 363 14.61 -10.22 -3.11
C ASP A 363 14.93 -9.65 -4.50
N LEU A 364 15.07 -8.32 -4.62
CA LEU A 364 15.46 -7.67 -5.87
C LEU A 364 16.97 -7.74 -6.07
N LYS A 365 17.37 -8.01 -7.31
CA LYS A 365 18.77 -8.00 -7.75
C LYS A 365 18.91 -7.12 -8.97
N ASP A 366 20.03 -6.42 -9.06
CA ASP A 366 20.40 -5.71 -10.27
C ASP A 366 20.60 -6.67 -11.43
N ILE A 367 20.14 -6.24 -12.61
CA ILE A 367 20.41 -6.95 -13.85
C ILE A 367 21.78 -6.48 -14.34
N ASP A 368 22.74 -7.39 -14.48
CA ASP A 368 24.00 -7.06 -15.12
C ASP A 368 23.78 -6.76 -16.61
N LEU A 369 23.69 -5.48 -16.96
CA LEU A 369 23.59 -5.02 -18.34
C LEU A 369 24.80 -5.45 -19.17
N LYS A 370 25.98 -5.69 -18.58
CA LYS A 370 27.12 -6.20 -19.34
C LYS A 370 26.86 -7.61 -19.79
N GLU A 371 26.32 -8.50 -18.95
CA GLU A 371 25.88 -9.82 -19.40
C GLU A 371 24.75 -9.74 -20.42
N LEU A 372 23.83 -8.78 -20.32
CA LEU A 372 22.75 -8.61 -21.29
C LEU A 372 23.28 -8.17 -22.66
N ILE A 373 24.13 -7.12 -22.70
CA ILE A 373 24.78 -6.63 -23.91
C ILE A 373 25.72 -7.70 -24.44
N LEU A 374 26.51 -8.37 -23.59
CA LEU A 374 27.35 -9.51 -23.98
C LEU A 374 26.50 -10.68 -24.43
N ALA A 375 25.30 -10.93 -23.91
CA ALA A 375 24.44 -12.03 -24.35
C ALA A 375 23.76 -11.71 -25.68
N VAL A 376 23.35 -10.46 -25.90
CA VAL A 376 22.82 -9.97 -27.18
C VAL A 376 23.94 -9.94 -28.23
N ALA A 377 25.09 -9.33 -27.89
CA ALA A 377 26.28 -9.28 -28.72
C ALA A 377 26.86 -10.68 -28.96
N ARG A 378 26.90 -11.57 -27.97
CA ARG A 378 27.26 -12.99 -28.16
C ARG A 378 26.18 -13.75 -28.92
N SER A 379 24.90 -13.41 -28.85
CA SER A 379 23.91 -14.04 -29.74
C SER A 379 24.09 -13.61 -31.19
N GLN A 380 24.60 -12.39 -31.42
CA GLN A 380 24.95 -11.89 -32.75
C GLN A 380 26.37 -12.30 -33.19
N SER A 381 27.29 -12.55 -32.24
CA SER A 381 28.72 -12.87 -32.48
C SER A 381 29.00 -14.37 -32.44
N LYS A 382 28.35 -15.16 -31.57
CA LYS A 382 28.31 -16.64 -31.62
C LYS A 382 27.47 -17.18 -32.78
N GLN A 383 27.05 -16.33 -33.71
CA GLN A 383 26.72 -16.82 -35.04
C GLN A 383 27.96 -17.41 -35.73
N LEU A 384 29.19 -17.10 -35.31
CA LEU A 384 30.39 -17.64 -35.95
C LEU A 384 30.85 -19.02 -35.48
N ASP A 385 30.50 -19.49 -34.28
CA ASP A 385 30.98 -20.80 -33.80
C ASP A 385 29.88 -21.63 -33.11
N MET A 386 29.61 -22.78 -33.74
CA MET A 386 28.93 -23.98 -33.27
C MET A 386 27.41 -23.91 -33.01
N PHE A 387 26.73 -24.63 -33.90
CA PHE A 387 25.38 -25.17 -33.85
C PHE A 387 24.79 -25.46 -32.47
N ASP A 388 23.67 -24.80 -32.20
CA ASP A 388 22.49 -25.51 -31.70
C ASP A 388 21.20 -24.88 -32.29
N ASP A 389 20.13 -25.66 -32.34
CA ASP A 389 18.82 -25.21 -32.78
C ASP A 389 18.15 -24.29 -31.75
N VAL A 390 17.24 -23.44 -32.22
CA VAL A 390 16.64 -22.31 -31.49
C VAL A 390 17.57 -21.09 -31.46
N ILE A 391 17.04 -19.92 -31.79
CA ILE A 391 17.65 -18.65 -31.37
C ILE A 391 17.81 -18.77 -29.84
N GLN A 392 19.00 -19.09 -29.30
CA GLN A 392 19.29 -18.91 -27.88
C GLN A 392 19.26 -17.41 -27.59
N GLY A 393 18.04 -16.89 -27.41
CA GLY A 393 17.70 -15.47 -27.54
C GLY A 393 16.23 -15.21 -27.88
N LYS A 394 15.48 -16.14 -28.49
CA LYS A 394 14.01 -16.09 -28.44
C LYS A 394 13.60 -16.32 -26.98
N GLY A 395 13.01 -15.29 -26.37
CA GLY A 395 12.71 -15.22 -24.93
C GLY A 395 13.65 -14.32 -24.11
N ARG A 396 14.74 -13.79 -24.69
CA ARG A 396 15.61 -12.80 -24.00
C ARG A 396 15.22 -11.35 -24.26
N GLY A 397 14.64 -11.06 -25.42
CA GLY A 397 13.74 -9.91 -25.58
C GLY A 397 12.42 -10.18 -24.86
N VAL A 398 11.77 -9.14 -24.32
CA VAL A 398 10.42 -9.27 -23.75
C VAL A 398 9.45 -9.60 -24.89
N VAL A 399 9.10 -10.88 -25.03
CA VAL A 399 8.08 -11.33 -25.98
C VAL A 399 6.75 -11.37 -25.23
N MET A 400 5.93 -10.33 -25.39
CA MET A 400 4.58 -10.31 -24.86
C MET A 400 3.66 -11.10 -25.77
N LEU A 401 3.39 -12.37 -25.45
CA LEU A 401 2.28 -13.10 -26.06
C LEU A 401 0.96 -12.52 -25.52
N LEU A 402 0.25 -11.79 -26.38
CA LEU A 402 -1.06 -11.21 -26.15
C LEU A 402 -2.12 -12.28 -26.41
N SER A 403 -2.76 -12.78 -25.35
CA SER A 403 -3.92 -13.69 -25.45
C SER A 403 -5.12 -13.07 -24.73
N GLY A 404 -6.20 -12.82 -25.45
CA GLY A 404 -7.44 -12.17 -24.98
C GLY A 404 -8.12 -11.37 -26.10
N PRO A 405 -9.31 -10.79 -25.88
CA PRO A 405 -9.94 -9.87 -26.84
C PRO A 405 -8.90 -8.81 -27.24
N PRO A 406 -8.55 -8.66 -28.54
CA PRO A 406 -7.31 -8.00 -28.93
C PRO A 406 -7.23 -6.52 -28.50
N GLY A 407 -8.37 -5.88 -28.25
CA GLY A 407 -8.46 -4.44 -27.99
C GLY A 407 -7.77 -3.97 -26.71
N ASN A 408 -7.97 -4.61 -25.56
CA ASN A 408 -7.59 -4.00 -24.28
C ASN A 408 -6.14 -4.30 -23.86
N LYS A 409 -5.67 -5.54 -24.03
CA LYS A 409 -4.30 -5.92 -23.65
C LYS A 409 -3.24 -5.26 -24.54
N MET A 410 -3.52 -5.17 -25.85
CA MET A 410 -2.65 -4.50 -26.82
C MET A 410 -2.56 -2.99 -26.52
N LYS A 411 -3.70 -2.33 -26.26
CA LYS A 411 -3.73 -0.91 -25.86
C LYS A 411 -2.93 -0.67 -24.59
N ASN A 412 -3.10 -1.49 -23.55
CA ASN A 412 -2.34 -1.32 -22.30
C ASN A 412 -0.84 -1.48 -22.53
N THR A 413 -0.43 -2.51 -23.27
CA THR A 413 0.99 -2.75 -23.60
C THR A 413 1.59 -1.57 -24.37
N LEU A 414 0.87 -1.07 -25.39
CA LEU A 414 1.31 0.06 -26.21
C LEU A 414 1.38 1.38 -25.44
N ARG A 415 0.66 1.51 -24.31
CA ARG A 415 0.79 2.64 -23.38
C ARG A 415 1.91 2.46 -22.35
N MET A 416 2.24 1.22 -22.00
CA MET A 416 3.29 0.89 -21.01
C MET A 416 4.71 1.04 -21.59
N VAL A 417 4.93 0.55 -22.81
CA VAL A 417 6.29 0.48 -23.40
C VAL A 417 6.96 1.85 -23.52
N PRO A 418 6.28 2.91 -24.02
CA PRO A 418 6.82 4.27 -24.03
C PRO A 418 7.27 4.77 -22.66
N LYS A 419 6.45 4.55 -21.62
CA LYS A 419 6.74 5.02 -20.24
C LYS A 419 8.05 4.45 -19.71
N TRP A 420 8.38 3.21 -20.10
CA TRP A 420 9.60 2.54 -19.66
C TRP A 420 10.80 2.76 -20.58
N GLY A 421 10.65 3.51 -21.68
CA GLY A 421 11.70 3.68 -22.68
C GLY A 421 12.11 2.36 -23.35
N ALA A 422 11.22 1.36 -23.35
CA ALA A 422 11.50 0.05 -23.90
C ALA A 422 11.24 0.00 -25.42
N VAL A 423 11.87 -0.97 -26.09
CA VAL A 423 11.64 -1.26 -27.50
C VAL A 423 10.57 -2.35 -27.61
N LEU A 424 9.49 -2.09 -28.36
CA LEU A 424 8.46 -3.09 -28.62
C LEU A 424 8.80 -3.89 -29.88
N LEU A 425 8.72 -5.22 -29.81
CA LEU A 425 8.80 -6.11 -30.96
C LEU A 425 7.46 -6.84 -31.12
N LEU A 426 6.82 -6.69 -32.27
CA LEU A 426 5.67 -7.51 -32.67
C LEU A 426 6.13 -8.53 -33.72
N ASP A 427 6.11 -9.80 -33.31
CA ASP A 427 6.34 -10.95 -34.19
C ASP A 427 5.05 -11.28 -34.95
N GLU A 428 5.17 -11.64 -36.23
CA GLU A 428 4.02 -12.01 -37.10
C GLU A 428 2.89 -10.95 -37.11
N ALA A 429 3.28 -9.69 -37.31
CA ALA A 429 2.36 -8.56 -37.30
C ALA A 429 1.41 -8.52 -38.51
N ASP A 430 1.55 -9.42 -39.49
CA ASP A 430 0.68 -9.54 -40.66
C ASP A 430 -0.79 -9.78 -40.28
N VAL A 431 -1.06 -10.45 -39.15
CA VAL A 431 -2.43 -10.63 -38.63
C VAL A 431 -3.14 -9.29 -38.37
N PHE A 432 -2.39 -8.25 -37.99
CA PHE A 432 -2.93 -6.92 -37.66
C PHE A 432 -2.81 -5.92 -38.81
N MET A 433 -2.06 -6.27 -39.85
CA MET A 433 -1.70 -5.35 -40.94
C MET A 433 -2.25 -5.76 -42.31
N GLU A 434 -2.91 -6.91 -42.42
CA GLU A 434 -3.44 -7.40 -43.71
C GLU A 434 -4.49 -6.43 -44.31
N ALA A 435 -4.48 -6.28 -45.63
CA ALA A 435 -5.47 -5.48 -46.36
C ALA A 435 -6.91 -5.85 -45.98
N ARG A 436 -7.75 -4.81 -45.86
CA ARG A 436 -9.17 -4.93 -45.50
C ARG A 436 -9.92 -5.77 -46.53
N ASN A 437 -10.71 -6.74 -46.06
CA ASN A 437 -11.58 -7.54 -46.91
C ASN A 437 -13.05 -7.35 -46.51
N ASN A 438 -13.97 -7.39 -47.48
CA ASN A 438 -15.40 -7.13 -47.23
C ASN A 438 -16.10 -8.24 -46.42
N SER A 439 -15.42 -9.35 -46.13
CA SER A 439 -16.00 -10.54 -45.50
C SER A 439 -15.68 -10.71 -44.01
N LYS A 440 -14.77 -9.92 -43.42
CA LYS A 440 -14.40 -10.04 -41.99
C LYS A 440 -14.40 -8.68 -41.29
N LEU A 441 -15.57 -8.25 -40.83
CA LEU A 441 -15.77 -6.99 -40.09
C LEU A 441 -14.87 -6.89 -38.84
N ASP A 442 -14.79 -7.96 -38.03
CA ASP A 442 -13.97 -7.98 -36.80
C ASP A 442 -12.47 -7.74 -37.08
N ARG A 443 -11.95 -8.29 -38.19
CA ARG A 443 -10.54 -8.10 -38.57
C ARG A 443 -10.28 -6.66 -39.01
N ASN A 444 -11.21 -6.08 -39.76
CA ASN A 444 -11.10 -4.70 -40.21
C ASN A 444 -11.17 -3.72 -39.03
N GLU A 445 -11.94 -4.02 -37.98
CA GLU A 445 -11.94 -3.25 -36.74
C GLU A 445 -10.55 -3.27 -36.08
N LEU A 446 -9.91 -4.44 -35.99
CA LEU A 446 -8.56 -4.56 -35.43
C LEU A 446 -7.52 -3.78 -36.22
N VAL A 447 -7.57 -3.82 -37.55
CA VAL A 447 -6.70 -3.05 -38.43
C VAL A 447 -6.88 -1.54 -38.18
N CYS A 448 -8.12 -1.06 -38.08
CA CYS A 448 -8.41 0.35 -37.79
C CYS A 448 -7.92 0.79 -36.40
N VAL A 449 -8.13 -0.04 -35.37
CA VAL A 449 -7.62 0.23 -34.03
C VAL A 449 -6.09 0.26 -34.04
N PHE A 450 -5.45 -0.66 -34.76
CA PHE A 450 -3.98 -0.74 -34.82
C PHE A 450 -3.37 0.44 -35.57
N LEU A 451 -3.94 0.87 -36.70
CA LEU A 451 -3.55 2.09 -37.41
C LEU A 451 -3.60 3.32 -36.50
N ARG A 452 -4.70 3.48 -35.75
CA ARG A 452 -4.86 4.58 -34.81
C ARG A 452 -3.79 4.51 -33.70
N VAL A 453 -3.44 3.34 -33.21
CA VAL A 453 -2.40 3.25 -32.18
C VAL A 453 -1.02 3.62 -32.74
N LEU A 454 -0.69 3.20 -33.96
CA LEU A 454 0.58 3.57 -34.59
C LEU A 454 0.74 5.09 -34.81
N GLU A 455 -0.36 5.82 -35.02
CA GLU A 455 -0.31 7.28 -35.16
C GLU A 455 0.13 8.00 -33.88
N TYR A 456 -0.23 7.47 -32.71
CA TYR A 456 0.02 8.09 -31.41
C TYR A 456 1.06 7.34 -30.59
N TYR A 457 1.76 6.37 -31.19
CA TYR A 457 2.75 5.57 -30.47
C TYR A 457 4.07 6.34 -30.32
N GLU A 458 4.37 6.75 -29.09
CA GLU A 458 5.59 7.48 -28.73
C GLU A 458 6.72 6.52 -28.31
N GLY A 459 7.28 5.75 -29.25
CA GLY A 459 8.38 4.83 -28.94
C GLY A 459 8.96 4.10 -30.16
N ILE A 460 9.94 3.21 -29.91
CA ILE A 460 10.52 2.38 -30.96
C ILE A 460 9.73 1.07 -31.07
N LEU A 461 9.21 0.80 -32.27
CA LEU A 461 8.45 -0.39 -32.61
C LEU A 461 9.12 -1.14 -33.76
N PHE A 462 9.48 -2.40 -33.53
CA PHE A 462 9.88 -3.34 -34.56
C PHE A 462 8.70 -4.23 -34.92
N LEU A 463 8.40 -4.30 -36.21
CA LEU A 463 7.39 -5.18 -36.78
C LEU A 463 8.11 -6.21 -37.65
N THR A 464 7.78 -7.48 -37.46
CA THR A 464 8.21 -8.54 -38.39
C THR A 464 6.98 -9.13 -39.06
N SER A 465 7.11 -9.45 -40.34
CA SER A 465 6.03 -10.00 -41.15
C SER A 465 6.63 -10.94 -42.19
N ASN A 466 5.98 -12.09 -42.36
CA ASN A 466 6.30 -13.03 -43.43
C ASN A 466 5.58 -12.68 -44.75
N ARG A 467 4.66 -11.70 -44.73
CA ARG A 467 3.76 -11.34 -45.85
C ARG A 467 3.76 -9.83 -46.07
N ALA A 468 4.95 -9.26 -46.31
CA ALA A 468 5.09 -7.81 -46.49
C ALA A 468 4.24 -7.25 -47.64
N GLU A 469 3.96 -8.05 -48.68
CA GLU A 469 3.15 -7.64 -49.84
C GLU A 469 1.64 -7.58 -49.56
N ALA A 470 1.17 -8.23 -48.49
CA ALA A 470 -0.25 -8.26 -48.12
C ALA A 470 -0.64 -7.15 -47.12
N ILE A 471 0.31 -6.27 -46.78
CA ILE A 471 0.11 -5.19 -45.80
C ILE A 471 -0.77 -4.09 -46.41
N ASP A 472 -1.75 -3.60 -45.65
CA ASP A 472 -2.60 -2.46 -46.02
C ASP A 472 -1.68 -1.23 -46.27
N PRO A 473 -1.77 -0.56 -47.43
CA PRO A 473 -0.94 0.60 -47.76
C PRO A 473 -0.99 1.72 -46.70
N ALA A 474 -2.05 1.80 -45.90
CA ALA A 474 -2.11 2.75 -44.79
C ALA A 474 -1.02 2.52 -43.73
N PHE A 475 -0.50 1.30 -43.57
CA PHE A 475 0.64 1.06 -42.67
C PHE A 475 1.95 1.55 -43.26
N GLU A 476 2.13 1.50 -44.58
CA GLU A 476 3.38 1.93 -45.22
C GLU A 476 3.68 3.41 -44.92
N SER A 477 2.65 4.27 -44.90
CA SER A 477 2.82 5.69 -44.59
C SER A 477 3.18 5.98 -43.12
N ARG A 478 3.11 4.97 -42.24
CA ARG A 478 3.40 5.06 -40.80
C ARG A 478 4.66 4.28 -40.41
N ILE A 479 5.28 3.57 -41.36
CA ILE A 479 6.52 2.82 -41.16
C ILE A 479 7.68 3.68 -41.68
N HIS A 480 8.53 4.14 -40.76
CA HIS A 480 9.68 5.00 -41.09
C HIS A 480 10.79 4.26 -41.85
N VAL A 481 11.02 2.98 -41.54
CA VAL A 481 12.08 2.15 -42.14
C VAL A 481 11.51 0.76 -42.45
N SER A 482 11.67 0.31 -43.69
CA SER A 482 11.30 -1.03 -44.13
C SER A 482 12.54 -1.77 -44.62
N LEU A 483 12.87 -2.89 -43.96
CA LEU A 483 13.96 -3.77 -44.33
C LEU A 483 13.38 -5.02 -45.00
N ARG A 484 13.60 -5.17 -46.31
CA ARG A 484 13.21 -6.38 -47.05
C ARG A 484 14.39 -7.34 -47.13
N TYR A 485 14.17 -8.56 -46.67
CA TYR A 485 15.13 -9.65 -46.83
C TYR A 485 14.77 -10.46 -48.07
N PRO A 486 15.54 -10.37 -49.17
CA PRO A 486 15.27 -11.14 -50.37
C PRO A 486 15.54 -12.64 -50.14
N ASN A 487 14.97 -13.48 -51.00
CA ASN A 487 15.30 -14.90 -51.02
C ASN A 487 16.80 -15.11 -51.25
N LEU A 488 17.36 -16.15 -50.63
CA LEU A 488 18.78 -16.48 -50.76
C LEU A 488 19.10 -16.76 -52.24
N ASN A 489 20.14 -16.12 -52.79
CA ASN A 489 20.70 -16.47 -54.10
C ASN A 489 21.54 -17.76 -54.01
N ALA A 490 21.96 -18.31 -55.15
CA ALA A 490 22.72 -19.57 -55.19
C ALA A 490 23.99 -19.49 -54.34
N ASP A 491 24.75 -18.41 -54.44
CA ASP A 491 25.98 -18.20 -53.66
C ASP A 491 25.71 -18.15 -52.15
N SER A 492 24.65 -17.46 -51.73
CA SER A 492 24.23 -17.37 -50.33
C SER A 492 23.72 -18.72 -49.82
N ARG A 493 23.02 -19.50 -50.65
CA ARG A 493 22.61 -20.87 -50.31
C ARG A 493 23.82 -21.78 -50.17
N ARG A 494 24.80 -21.70 -51.08
CA ARG A 494 26.07 -22.43 -50.99
C ARG A 494 26.79 -22.11 -49.69
N HIS A 495 26.94 -20.82 -49.39
CA HIS A 495 27.54 -20.37 -48.15
C HIS A 495 26.78 -20.87 -46.91
N THR A 496 25.44 -20.87 -46.97
CA THR A 496 24.58 -21.40 -45.91
C THR A 496 24.77 -22.90 -45.73
N TRP A 497 24.83 -23.68 -46.81
CA TRP A 497 25.10 -25.12 -46.76
C TRP A 497 26.46 -25.43 -46.15
N THR A 498 27.53 -24.82 -46.65
CA THR A 498 28.90 -25.01 -46.14
C THR A 498 29.00 -24.63 -44.66
N ARG A 499 28.45 -23.47 -44.29
CA ARG A 499 28.42 -23.06 -42.88
C ARG A 499 27.59 -24.01 -42.02
N LEU A 500 26.51 -24.56 -42.55
CA LEU A 500 25.66 -25.47 -41.82
C LEU A 500 26.20 -26.91 -41.74
N LEU A 501 27.10 -27.29 -42.64
CA LEU A 501 27.77 -28.59 -42.63
C LEU A 501 28.96 -28.62 -41.66
N GLY A 502 29.62 -27.47 -41.44
CA GLY A 502 30.76 -27.38 -40.52
C GLY A 502 31.88 -28.35 -40.92
N ASP A 503 32.37 -29.15 -39.98
CA ASP A 503 33.41 -30.17 -40.28
C ASP A 503 32.94 -31.27 -41.23
N ALA A 504 31.62 -31.51 -41.30
CA ALA A 504 31.05 -32.49 -42.24
C ALA A 504 31.08 -31.99 -43.69
N ASP A 505 31.40 -30.71 -43.95
CA ASP A 505 31.57 -30.16 -45.31
C ASP A 505 32.64 -30.92 -46.10
N LYS A 506 33.65 -31.47 -45.42
CA LYS A 506 34.72 -32.30 -46.04
C LYS A 506 34.21 -33.60 -46.65
N ALA A 507 33.02 -34.06 -46.26
CA ALA A 507 32.37 -35.24 -46.83
C ALA A 507 31.56 -34.92 -48.11
N PHE A 508 31.51 -33.64 -48.52
CA PHE A 508 30.81 -33.19 -49.73
C PHE A 508 31.82 -32.62 -50.72
N SER A 509 31.72 -33.03 -51.98
CA SER A 509 32.50 -32.41 -53.05
C SER A 509 31.98 -31.00 -53.38
N SER A 510 32.85 -30.13 -53.91
CA SER A 510 32.44 -28.79 -54.35
C SER A 510 31.26 -28.84 -55.33
N GLY A 511 31.26 -29.80 -56.27
CA GLY A 511 30.19 -30.00 -57.24
C GLY A 511 28.87 -30.52 -56.63
N GLU A 512 28.90 -31.18 -55.47
CA GLU A 512 27.69 -31.58 -54.74
C GLU A 512 27.08 -30.40 -53.98
N LEU A 513 27.92 -29.54 -53.39
CA LEU A 513 27.48 -28.28 -52.76
C LEU A 513 26.87 -27.32 -53.80
N ASP A 514 27.41 -27.29 -55.02
CA ASP A 514 26.82 -26.55 -56.13
C ASP A 514 25.43 -27.06 -56.48
N LYS A 515 25.27 -28.38 -56.61
CA LYS A 515 23.95 -28.99 -56.83
C LYS A 515 22.96 -28.70 -55.71
N LEU A 516 23.40 -28.64 -54.46
CA LEU A 516 22.55 -28.27 -53.31
C LEU A 516 22.21 -26.78 -53.29
N ALA A 517 23.12 -25.94 -53.76
CA ALA A 517 22.93 -24.50 -53.87
C ALA A 517 21.94 -24.12 -55.00
N ASP A 518 21.83 -24.93 -56.05
CA ASP A 518 20.85 -24.74 -57.12
C ASP A 518 19.40 -24.96 -56.67
N ILE A 519 19.19 -25.76 -55.62
CA ILE A 519 17.86 -26.01 -55.08
C ILE A 519 17.36 -24.76 -54.35
N SER A 520 16.22 -24.22 -54.77
CA SER A 520 15.61 -23.02 -54.19
C SER A 520 15.02 -23.32 -52.79
N LEU A 521 15.89 -23.26 -51.78
CA LEU A 521 15.56 -23.50 -50.38
C LEU A 521 15.90 -22.28 -49.53
N ASN A 522 15.06 -21.99 -48.53
CA ASN A 522 15.37 -21.01 -47.50
C ASN A 522 16.25 -21.62 -46.39
N GLY A 523 16.90 -20.78 -45.59
CA GLY A 523 17.83 -21.24 -44.55
C GLY A 523 17.21 -22.21 -43.53
N ARG A 524 15.92 -22.04 -43.19
CA ARG A 524 15.19 -22.96 -42.27
C ARG A 524 14.98 -24.32 -42.91
N GLN A 525 14.65 -24.36 -44.21
CA GLN A 525 14.49 -25.58 -44.97
C GLN A 525 15.81 -26.34 -45.10
N ILE A 526 16.90 -25.65 -45.41
CA ILE A 526 18.26 -26.23 -45.48
C ILE A 526 18.62 -26.88 -44.13
N LYS A 527 18.39 -26.17 -43.03
CA LYS A 527 18.65 -26.68 -41.68
C LYS A 527 17.82 -27.93 -41.35
N ASN A 528 16.52 -27.91 -41.64
CA ASN A 528 15.65 -29.05 -41.39
C ASN A 528 16.11 -30.29 -42.19
N ILE A 529 16.52 -30.10 -43.45
CA ILE A 529 17.04 -31.18 -44.29
C ILE A 529 18.31 -31.78 -43.68
N LEU A 530 19.25 -30.94 -43.25
CA LEU A 530 20.49 -31.40 -42.61
C LEU A 530 20.23 -32.14 -41.30
N LYS A 531 19.27 -31.67 -40.49
CA LYS A 531 18.90 -32.32 -39.23
C LYS A 531 18.32 -33.72 -39.48
N THR A 532 17.40 -33.84 -40.43
CA THR A 532 16.83 -35.15 -40.80
C THR A 532 17.87 -36.07 -41.44
N ALA A 533 18.75 -35.53 -42.28
CA ALA A 533 19.82 -36.31 -42.90
C ALA A 533 20.85 -36.80 -41.87
N SER A 534 21.16 -35.98 -40.86
CA SER A 534 22.04 -36.35 -39.74
C SER A 534 21.42 -37.44 -38.85
N LEU A 535 20.12 -37.35 -38.56
CA LEU A 535 19.39 -38.42 -37.86
C LEU A 535 19.42 -39.74 -38.63
N LEU A 536 19.22 -39.69 -39.95
CA LEU A 536 19.29 -40.86 -40.83
C LEU A 536 20.70 -41.49 -40.85
N ALA A 537 21.73 -40.65 -40.93
CA ALA A 537 23.12 -41.10 -40.88
C ALA A 537 23.45 -41.77 -39.53
N SER A 538 22.99 -41.17 -38.42
CA SER A 538 23.16 -41.71 -37.07
C SER A 538 22.45 -43.05 -36.86
N GLU A 539 21.25 -43.22 -37.41
CA GLU A 539 20.52 -44.50 -37.35
C GLU A 539 21.24 -45.59 -38.14
N GLN A 540 21.87 -45.23 -39.25
CA GLN A 540 22.65 -46.13 -40.10
C GLN A 540 24.09 -46.35 -39.60
N GLY A 541 24.50 -45.69 -38.52
CA GLY A 541 25.87 -45.78 -37.96
C GLY A 541 26.95 -45.24 -38.90
N THR A 542 26.61 -44.31 -39.80
CA THR A 542 27.53 -43.72 -40.79
C THR A 542 27.65 -42.21 -40.62
N GLU A 543 28.71 -41.62 -41.16
CA GLU A 543 28.86 -40.16 -41.18
C GLU A 543 27.90 -39.51 -42.21
N LEU A 544 27.52 -38.25 -41.95
CA LEU A 544 26.65 -37.48 -42.84
C LEU A 544 27.28 -37.38 -44.23
N SER A 545 26.52 -37.72 -45.26
CA SER A 545 27.00 -37.76 -46.65
C SER A 545 25.95 -37.15 -47.58
N TYR A 546 26.38 -36.81 -48.80
CA TYR A 546 25.48 -36.30 -49.83
C TYR A 546 24.30 -37.24 -50.13
N GLY A 547 24.51 -38.56 -50.03
CA GLY A 547 23.46 -39.57 -50.20
C GLY A 547 22.31 -39.41 -49.20
N HIS A 548 22.62 -39.17 -47.93
CA HIS A 548 21.60 -38.94 -46.89
C HIS A 548 20.78 -37.69 -47.17
N VAL A 549 21.42 -36.60 -47.60
CA VAL A 549 20.75 -35.35 -47.98
C VAL A 549 19.85 -35.55 -49.19
N GLN A 550 20.30 -36.31 -50.20
CA GLN A 550 19.49 -36.64 -51.38
C GLN A 550 18.25 -37.48 -51.04
N ILE A 551 18.35 -38.43 -50.11
CA ILE A 551 17.21 -39.24 -49.65
C ILE A 551 16.15 -38.32 -49.04
N VAL A 552 16.55 -37.42 -48.14
CA VAL A 552 15.64 -36.46 -47.49
C VAL A 552 15.02 -35.50 -48.50
N LEU A 553 15.80 -35.03 -49.49
CA LEU A 553 15.30 -34.20 -50.58
C LEU A 553 14.26 -34.93 -51.45
N LYS A 554 14.51 -36.20 -51.81
CA LYS A 554 13.57 -37.01 -52.60
C LYS A 554 12.25 -37.25 -51.88
N LEU A 555 12.30 -37.60 -50.59
CA LEU A 555 11.11 -37.80 -49.76
C LEU A 555 10.21 -36.56 -49.71
N ARG A 556 10.80 -35.37 -49.83
CA ARG A 556 10.08 -34.09 -49.80
C ARG A 556 9.40 -33.71 -51.12
N VAL A 557 9.85 -34.26 -52.24
CA VAL A 557 9.27 -34.01 -53.58
C VAL A 557 8.12 -34.98 -53.88
N SER A 558 8.02 -36.08 -53.14
CA SER A 558 6.97 -37.11 -53.29
C SER A 558 5.70 -36.87 -52.45
N SER A 559 5.58 -35.69 -51.83
CA SER A 559 4.45 -35.24 -50.99
C SER A 559 4.10 -33.81 -51.37
#